data_AF-A0A832HG57-F1
#
_entry.id   AF-A0A832HG57-F1
#
_cell.length_a   1.000
_cell.length_b   1.000
_cell.length_c   1.000
_cell.angle_alpha   90.00
_cell.angle_beta   90.00
_cell.angle_gamma   90.00
#
_symmetry.space_group_name_H-M   'P 1'
#
loop_
_entity.id
_entity.type
_entity.pdbx_description
1 polymer ?
#
loop_
_entity_poly.entity_id
_entity_poly.type
_entity_poly.pdbx_seq_one_letter_code
_entity_poly.pdbx_strand_id
1 'polypeptide(L)'
;MEKPFIVDQVSWHTSTPGNPESREHIIRRFHVIARFLQDRGLTVRQLVVDMQDVQDNFAISSADLTDEGLALMRAAYDKWLQKVDQGMDITDLSLFEGALKKMRAR
;
A
#
# COMPACT_ATOMS: atom_id res chain seq x y z
N MET A 1 -15.83 -2.83 18.04
CA MET A 1 -14.59 -2.62 17.26
C MET A 1 -14.40 -3.84 16.38
N GLU A 2 -14.27 -3.66 15.07
CA GLU A 2 -13.85 -4.74 14.19
C GLU A 2 -12.43 -5.18 14.57
N LYS A 3 -12.15 -6.49 14.46
CA LYS A 3 -10.80 -6.99 14.71
C LYS A 3 -9.87 -6.47 13.60
N PRO A 4 -8.62 -6.09 13.92
CA PRO A 4 -7.64 -5.76 12.90
C PRO A 4 -7.50 -6.88 11.87
N PHE A 5 -7.39 -6.51 10.60
CA PHE A 5 -7.13 -7.43 9.50
C PHE A 5 -5.97 -6.93 8.66
N ILE A 6 -5.34 -7.85 7.92
CA ILE A 6 -4.26 -7.52 6.98
C ILE A 6 -4.90 -7.02 5.69
N VAL A 7 -4.49 -5.84 5.24
CA VAL A 7 -4.92 -5.27 3.95
C VAL A 7 -4.10 -5.88 2.82
N ASP A 8 -2.77 -5.90 2.98
CA ASP A 8 -1.86 -6.60 2.06
C ASP A 8 -0.58 -7.03 2.78
N GLN A 9 0.04 -8.12 2.32
CA GLN A 9 1.27 -8.68 2.88
C GLN A 9 2.21 -9.18 1.79
N VAL A 10 3.51 -8.91 1.94
CA VAL A 10 4.54 -9.26 0.96
C VAL A 10 4.54 -10.76 0.64
N SER A 11 4.46 -11.61 1.67
CA SER A 11 4.44 -13.07 1.49
C SER A 11 3.30 -13.59 0.63
N TRP A 12 2.15 -12.90 0.58
CA TRP A 12 1.03 -13.28 -0.28
C TRP A 12 1.41 -13.19 -1.75
N HIS A 13 2.36 -12.33 -2.10
CA HIS A 13 2.82 -12.14 -3.48
C HIS A 13 4.09 -12.94 -3.78
N THR A 14 5.04 -12.98 -2.84
CA THR A 14 6.31 -13.70 -3.03
C THR A 14 6.16 -15.21 -2.94
N SER A 15 5.13 -15.69 -2.23
CA SER A 15 4.88 -17.13 -2.04
C SER A 15 3.80 -17.69 -2.98
N THR A 16 3.12 -16.83 -3.76
CA THR A 16 2.10 -17.29 -4.72
C THR A 16 2.76 -17.90 -5.95
N PRO A 17 2.54 -19.20 -6.22
CA PRO A 17 3.08 -19.84 -7.41
C PRO A 17 2.53 -19.19 -8.68
N GLY A 18 3.41 -18.84 -9.62
CA GLY A 18 3.03 -18.25 -10.91
C GLY A 18 2.80 -16.74 -10.89
N ASN A 19 3.09 -16.04 -9.79
CA ASN A 19 3.14 -14.57 -9.81
C ASN A 19 4.29 -14.10 -10.72
N PRO A 20 4.03 -13.31 -11.78
CA PRO A 20 5.07 -12.81 -12.68
C PRO A 20 5.90 -11.67 -12.08
N GLU A 21 5.43 -11.05 -10.99
CA GLU A 21 6.10 -9.93 -10.32
C GLU A 21 7.39 -10.41 -9.63
N SER A 22 8.51 -9.72 -9.85
CA SER A 22 9.75 -10.05 -9.14
C SER A 22 9.64 -9.65 -7.66
N ARG A 23 10.35 -10.36 -6.78
CA ARG A 23 10.42 -10.01 -5.35
C ARG A 23 10.83 -8.56 -5.12
N GLU A 24 11.80 -8.06 -5.88
CA GLU A 24 12.26 -6.67 -5.78
C GLU A 24 11.14 -5.68 -6.13
N HIS A 25 10.35 -5.97 -7.16
CA HIS A 25 9.21 -5.14 -7.54
C HIS A 25 8.12 -5.14 -6.46
N ILE A 26 7.82 -6.31 -5.89
CA ILE A 26 6.89 -6.46 -4.75
C ILE A 26 7.36 -5.60 -3.58
N ILE A 27 8.62 -5.76 -3.16
CA ILE A 27 9.20 -4.98 -2.06
C ILE A 27 9.11 -3.48 -2.34
N ARG A 28 9.47 -3.06 -3.56
CA ARG A 28 9.48 -1.65 -3.94
C ARG A 28 8.08 -1.05 -3.93
N ARG A 29 7.04 -1.76 -4.40
CA ARG A 29 5.66 -1.26 -4.38
C ARG A 29 5.11 -1.12 -2.96
N PHE A 30 5.40 -2.07 -2.07
CA PHE A 30 5.01 -1.98 -0.65
C PHE A 30 5.69 -0.79 0.03
N HIS A 31 6.99 -0.59 -0.22
CA HIS A 31 7.72 0.56 0.29
C HIS A 31 7.11 1.89 -0.20
N VAL A 32 6.82 2.01 -1.50
CA VAL A 32 6.23 3.23 -2.08
C VAL A 32 4.89 3.57 -1.43
N ILE A 33 4.00 2.59 -1.29
CA ILE A 33 2.68 2.81 -0.67
C ILE A 33 2.81 3.13 0.82
N ALA A 34 3.66 2.40 1.56
CA ALA A 34 3.87 2.66 2.98
C ALA A 34 4.43 4.06 3.23
N ARG A 35 5.41 4.51 2.43
CA ARG A 35 5.95 5.87 2.49
C ARG A 35 4.90 6.91 2.16
N PHE A 36 4.13 6.72 1.09
CA PHE A 36 3.04 7.64 0.74
C PHE A 36 2.03 7.82 1.88
N LEU A 37 1.56 6.71 2.47
CA LEU A 37 0.61 6.75 3.57
C LEU A 37 1.19 7.50 4.78
N GLN A 38 2.45 7.23 5.14
CA GLN A 38 3.14 7.93 6.22
C GLN A 38 3.29 9.43 5.95
N ASP A 39 3.80 9.78 4.77
CA ASP A 39 4.10 11.17 4.39
C ASP A 39 2.82 12.02 4.27
N ARG A 40 1.66 11.39 4.09
CA ARG A 40 0.33 12.04 4.08
C ARG A 40 -0.40 12.02 5.43
N GLY A 41 0.21 11.47 6.47
CA GLY A 41 -0.37 11.38 7.83
C GLY A 41 -1.50 10.37 7.93
N LEU A 42 -1.50 9.35 7.07
CA LEU A 42 -2.58 8.35 6.97
C LEU A 42 -2.32 7.08 7.79
N THR A 43 -1.17 7.00 8.47
CA THR A 43 -0.80 5.91 9.37
C THR A 43 -0.79 6.37 10.83
N VAL A 44 -1.05 5.46 11.76
CA VAL A 44 -1.02 5.76 13.22
C VAL A 44 0.36 5.51 13.84
N ARG A 45 1.27 4.89 13.08
CA ARG A 45 2.67 4.65 13.44
C ARG A 45 3.54 4.69 12.18
N GLN A 46 4.85 4.66 12.38
CA GLN A 46 5.79 4.40 11.30
C GLN A 46 5.77 2.92 10.89
N LEU A 47 5.63 2.66 9.60
CA LEU A 47 5.63 1.33 8.97
C LEU A 47 7.02 0.96 8.46
N VAL A 48 7.67 1.89 7.77
CA VAL A 48 8.99 1.73 7.15
C VAL A 48 9.84 2.98 7.35
N VAL A 49 11.14 2.79 7.58
CA VAL A 49 12.17 3.82 7.45
C VAL A 49 12.73 3.75 6.03
N ASP A 50 13.21 2.57 5.67
CA ASP A 50 13.98 2.27 4.46
C ASP A 50 13.42 1.03 3.73
N MET A 51 13.86 0.81 2.49
CA MET A 51 13.39 -0.32 1.67
C MET A 51 13.71 -1.69 2.29
N GLN A 52 14.79 -1.79 3.07
CA GLN A 52 15.21 -3.02 3.75
C GLN A 52 14.27 -3.48 4.89
N ASP A 53 13.37 -2.59 5.35
CA ASP A 53 12.35 -2.93 6.34
C ASP A 53 11.20 -3.75 5.73
N VAL A 54 11.09 -3.75 4.40
CA VAL A 54 10.03 -4.48 3.67
C VAL A 54 10.52 -5.88 3.34
N GLN A 55 10.25 -6.81 4.25
CA GLN A 55 10.53 -8.24 4.12
C GLN A 55 9.23 -9.05 3.94
N ASP A 56 9.31 -10.38 3.80
CA ASP A 56 8.11 -11.22 3.54
C ASP A 56 7.03 -11.12 4.62
N ASN A 57 7.44 -10.89 5.88
CA ASN A 57 6.52 -10.71 6.99
C ASN A 57 5.95 -9.28 7.07
N PHE A 58 6.42 -8.35 6.24
CA PHE A 58 5.88 -6.99 6.19
C PHE A 58 4.44 -7.03 5.67
N ALA A 59 3.56 -6.36 6.41
CA ALA A 59 2.14 -6.25 6.09
C ALA A 59 1.66 -4.83 6.41
N ILE A 60 0.72 -4.35 5.60
CA ILE A 60 -0.09 -3.18 5.92
C ILE A 60 -1.38 -3.72 6.52
N SER A 61 -1.63 -3.45 7.80
CA SER A 61 -2.86 -3.86 8.48
C SER A 61 -3.83 -2.69 8.65
N SER A 62 -5.10 -2.98 8.88
CA SER A 62 -6.09 -1.95 9.21
C SER A 62 -5.77 -1.21 10.52
N ALA A 63 -4.99 -1.81 11.43
CA ALA A 63 -4.54 -1.18 12.67
C ALA A 63 -3.35 -0.22 12.45
N ASP A 64 -2.69 -0.29 11.30
CA ASP A 64 -1.59 0.61 10.94
C ASP A 64 -2.09 1.93 10.35
N LEU A 65 -3.37 1.96 9.94
CA LEU A 65 -3.99 3.05 9.21
C LEU A 65 -4.90 3.87 10.13
N THR A 66 -4.94 5.17 9.87
CA THR A 66 -6.05 6.02 10.34
C THR A 66 -7.34 5.63 9.62
N ASP A 67 -8.50 6.10 10.10
CA ASP A 67 -9.78 5.92 9.39
C ASP A 67 -9.73 6.48 7.96
N GLU A 68 -9.09 7.64 7.78
CA GLU A 68 -8.85 8.25 6.46
C GLU A 68 -7.94 7.37 5.59
N GLY A 69 -6.86 6.84 6.16
CA GLY A 69 -5.93 5.95 5.47
C GLY A 69 -6.58 4.65 5.00
N LEU A 70 -7.39 4.03 5.86
CA LEU A 70 -8.14 2.83 5.52
C LEU A 70 -9.17 3.10 4.42
N ALA A 71 -9.88 4.24 4.49
CA ALA A 71 -10.81 4.65 3.45
C ALA A 71 -10.09 4.89 2.11
N LEU A 72 -8.89 5.48 2.12
CA LEU A 72 -8.09 5.71 0.92
C LEU A 72 -7.62 4.39 0.29
N MET A 73 -7.11 3.46 1.10
CA MET A 73 -6.69 2.14 0.64
C MET A 73 -7.85 1.41 -0.05
N ARG A 74 -9.05 1.42 0.55
CA ARG A 74 -10.26 0.84 -0.05
C ARG A 74 -10.67 1.52 -1.38
N ALA A 75 -10.41 2.82 -1.54
CA ALA A 75 -10.84 3.58 -2.70
C ALA A 75 -9.89 3.46 -3.91
N ALA A 76 -8.58 3.33 -3.66
CA ALA A 76 -7.54 3.51 -4.66
C ALA A 76 -6.62 2.29 -4.86
N TYR A 77 -6.39 1.45 -3.84
CA TYR A 77 -5.31 0.45 -3.87
C TYR A 77 -5.46 -0.57 -4.99
N ASP A 78 -6.60 -1.27 -5.07
CA ASP A 78 -6.82 -2.30 -6.10
C ASP A 78 -6.74 -1.73 -7.52
N LYS A 79 -7.24 -0.50 -7.73
CA LYS A 79 -7.20 0.17 -9.04
C LYS A 79 -5.78 0.57 -9.43
N TRP A 80 -5.00 1.03 -8.46
CA TRP A 80 -3.60 1.36 -8.68
C TRP A 80 -2.78 0.11 -8.95
N LEU A 81 -2.97 -0.97 -8.19
CA LEU A 81 -2.29 -2.25 -8.41
C LEU A 81 -2.61 -2.81 -9.80
N GLN A 82 -3.89 -2.79 -10.21
CA GLN A 82 -4.29 -3.20 -11.56
C GLN A 82 -3.59 -2.37 -12.66
N LYS A 83 -3.32 -1.09 -12.40
CA LYS A 83 -2.60 -0.24 -13.37
C LYS A 83 -1.12 -0.54 -13.41
N VAL A 84 -0.50 -0.81 -12.27
CA VAL A 84 0.88 -1.30 -12.18
C VAL A 84 1.01 -2.61 -12.97
N ASP A 85 0.07 -3.55 -12.80
CA ASP A 85 0.03 -4.80 -13.57
C ASP A 85 -0.10 -4.58 -15.08
N GLN A 86 -0.65 -3.44 -15.50
CA GLN A 86 -0.76 -3.00 -16.90
C GLN A 86 0.46 -2.22 -17.39
N GLY A 87 1.51 -2.09 -16.58
CA GLY A 87 2.77 -1.41 -16.93
C GLY A 87 2.89 0.05 -16.47
N MET A 88 1.99 0.53 -15.60
CA MET A 88 2.18 1.83 -14.93
C MET A 88 3.37 1.76 -13.97
N ASP A 89 4.14 2.85 -13.88
CA ASP A 89 5.21 2.95 -12.89
C ASP A 89 4.63 2.96 -11.47
N ILE A 90 5.19 2.15 -10.57
CA ILE A 90 4.75 2.08 -9.17
C ILE A 90 4.86 3.40 -8.40
N THR A 91 5.68 4.34 -8.85
CA THR A 91 5.77 5.67 -8.24
C THR A 91 4.68 6.62 -8.73
N ASP A 92 3.89 6.23 -9.75
CA ASP A 92 2.71 6.97 -10.16
C ASP A 92 1.58 6.77 -9.14
N LEU A 93 1.52 7.71 -8.21
CA LEU A 93 0.51 7.77 -7.15
C LEU A 93 -0.63 8.74 -7.47
N SER A 94 -0.82 9.10 -8.74
CA SER A 94 -1.86 10.04 -9.16
C SER A 94 -3.28 9.60 -8.77
N LEU A 95 -3.54 8.29 -8.77
CA LEU A 95 -4.80 7.71 -8.30
C LEU A 95 -5.01 7.92 -6.80
N PHE A 96 -3.97 7.72 -6.00
CA PHE A 96 -3.98 7.96 -4.56
C PHE A 96 -4.17 9.44 -4.24
N GLU A 97 -3.40 10.32 -4.88
CA GLU A 97 -3.50 11.77 -4.71
C GLU A 97 -4.90 12.29 -5.11
N GLY A 98 -5.41 11.83 -6.24
CA GLY A 98 -6.73 12.20 -6.74
C GLY A 98 -7.86 11.73 -5.80
N ALA A 99 -7.76 10.52 -5.26
CA ALA A 99 -8.73 10.00 -4.30
C ALA A 99 -8.66 10.75 -2.96
N LEU A 100 -7.46 10.96 -2.42
CA LEU A 100 -7.24 11.69 -1.17
C LEU A 100 -7.75 13.13 -1.26
N LYS A 101 -7.46 13.83 -2.36
CA LYS A 101 -7.97 15.19 -2.60
C LYS A 101 -9.50 15.22 -2.59
N LYS A 102 -10.16 14.26 -3.22
CA LYS A 102 -11.64 14.17 -3.24
C LYS A 102 -12.22 13.88 -1.85
N MET A 103 -11.52 13.11 -1.03
CA MET A 103 -11.93 12.81 0.34
C MET A 103 -11.81 14.05 1.24
N ARG A 104 -10.70 14.80 1.13
CA ARG A 104 -10.41 16.00 1.94
C ARG A 104 -11.11 17.27 1.48
N ALA A 105 -11.62 17.30 0.25
CA ALA A 105 -12.38 18.45 -0.27
C ALA A 105 -13.86 18.44 0.15
N ARG A 106 -14.27 17.47 0.97
CA ARG A 106 -15.59 17.36 1.57
C ARG A 106 -15.55 17.88 3.00
#